data_AF-A0A962SKX8-F1
#
_entry.id   AF-A0A962SKX8-F1
#
_cell.length_a   1.000
_cell.length_b   1.000
_cell.length_c   1.000
_cell.angle_alpha   90.00
_cell.angle_beta   90.00
_cell.angle_gamma   90.00
#
_symmetry.space_group_name_H-M   'P 1'
#
loop_
_entity.id
_entity.type
_entity.pdbx_description
1 polymer ?
#
loop_
_entity_poly.entity_id
_entity_poly.type
_entity_poly.pdbx_seq_one_letter_code
_entity_poly.pdbx_strand_id
1 'polypeptide(L)'
;WASQQRVEQLVPSHIRVPSGSLKPLSYHPGEAPVLRVRLQEMFGLAETPTVCDGMVTVSIHLLSPAQRPVQITQDLAGFWDRTYAEVRKELKGRYPKHYWPENPWEAQATARVRPELD
;
A
#
# COMPACT_ATOMS: atom_id res chain seq x y z
N TRP A 1 -27.18 8.61 13.31
CA TRP A 1 -26.40 9.49 12.43
C TRP A 1 -25.02 9.82 13.00
N ALA A 2 -24.90 10.55 14.12
CA ALA A 2 -23.58 10.85 14.74
C ALA A 2 -22.75 9.59 15.06
N SER A 3 -23.40 8.52 15.51
CA SER A 3 -22.73 7.24 15.80
C SER A 3 -22.22 6.51 14.55
N GLN A 4 -22.87 6.67 13.40
CA GLN A 4 -22.45 6.02 12.14
C GLN A 4 -21.22 6.70 11.54
N GLN A 5 -21.17 8.04 11.59
CA GLN A 5 -20.00 8.81 11.14
C GLN A 5 -18.76 8.47 11.96
N ARG A 6 -18.92 8.30 13.28
CA ARG A 6 -17.81 7.92 14.16
C ARG A 6 -17.30 6.50 13.88
N VAL A 7 -18.20 5.57 13.57
CA VAL A 7 -17.81 4.21 13.15
C VAL A 7 -17.05 4.25 11.83
N GLU A 8 -17.50 5.02 10.85
CA GLU A 8 -16.82 5.15 9.56
C GLU A 8 -15.43 5.79 9.68
N GLN A 9 -15.26 6.73 10.61
CA GLN A 9 -13.95 7.34 10.91
C GLN A 9 -12.98 6.33 11.56
N LEU A 10 -13.45 5.57 12.54
CA LEU A 10 -12.62 4.62 13.28
C LEU A 10 -12.34 3.34 12.48
N VAL A 11 -13.33 2.89 11.72
CA VAL A 11 -13.33 1.61 11.00
C VAL A 11 -13.73 1.86 9.55
N PRO A 12 -12.88 2.56 8.77
CA PRO A 12 -13.22 2.92 7.40
C PRO A 12 -13.30 1.67 6.52
N SER A 13 -14.25 1.66 5.60
CA SER A 13 -14.36 0.57 4.60
C SER A 13 -13.24 0.63 3.56
N HIS A 14 -12.67 1.82 3.32
CA HIS A 14 -11.64 2.06 2.33
C HIS A 14 -10.59 3.07 2.80
N ILE A 15 -9.38 2.96 2.27
CA ILE A 15 -8.30 3.95 2.43
C ILE A 15 -7.92 4.50 1.07
N ARG A 16 -7.71 5.82 1.00
CA ARG A 16 -7.07 6.45 -0.16
C ARG A 16 -5.56 6.28 -0.05
N VAL A 17 -4.97 5.63 -1.05
CA VAL A 17 -3.50 5.41 -1.11
C VAL A 17 -2.82 6.52 -1.91
N PRO A 18 -1.48 6.69 -1.83
CA PRO A 18 -0.76 7.79 -2.47
C PRO A 18 -1.01 7.94 -3.98
N SER A 19 -1.27 6.85 -4.69
CA SER A 19 -1.66 6.90 -6.11
C SER A 19 -2.98 7.64 -6.39
N GLY A 20 -3.71 8.03 -5.34
CA GLY A 20 -5.06 8.59 -5.41
C GLY A 20 -6.16 7.52 -5.42
N SER A 21 -5.84 6.24 -5.58
CA SER A 21 -6.83 5.17 -5.58
C SER A 21 -7.50 4.99 -4.22
N LEU A 22 -8.79 4.70 -4.23
CA LEU A 22 -9.53 4.25 -3.05
C LEU A 22 -9.51 2.72 -3.00
N LYS A 23 -8.96 2.14 -1.92
CA LYS A 23 -8.76 0.70 -1.78
C LYS A 23 -9.56 0.14 -0.60
N PRO A 24 -10.24 -1.01 -0.76
CA PRO A 24 -11.01 -1.59 0.32
C PRO A 24 -10.09 -2.14 1.41
N LEU A 25 -10.56 -2.04 2.66
CA LEU A 25 -10.01 -2.75 3.80
C LEU A 25 -10.83 -4.01 4.07
N SER A 26 -10.15 -5.12 4.31
CA SER A 26 -10.77 -6.35 4.78
C SER A 26 -10.55 -6.51 6.28
N TYR A 27 -11.64 -6.70 7.01
CA TYR A 27 -11.62 -6.88 8.47
C TYR A 27 -12.01 -8.32 8.79
N HIS A 28 -11.19 -8.99 9.60
CA HIS A 28 -11.46 -10.33 10.12
C HIS A 28 -11.36 -10.30 11.66
N PRO A 29 -12.27 -10.98 12.38
CA PRO A 29 -12.23 -11.01 13.84
C PRO A 29 -10.87 -11.51 14.37
N GLY A 30 -10.25 -10.74 15.26
CA GLY A 30 -8.97 -11.09 15.89
C GLY A 30 -7.74 -10.81 15.03
N GLU A 31 -7.89 -10.26 13.83
CA GLU A 31 -6.78 -9.96 12.92
C GLU A 31 -6.67 -8.45 12.65
N ALA A 32 -5.48 -8.01 12.23
CA ALA A 32 -5.30 -6.67 11.72
C ALA A 32 -6.09 -6.48 10.40
N PRO A 33 -6.63 -5.28 10.14
CA PRO A 33 -7.24 -4.98 8.85
C PRO A 33 -6.23 -5.13 7.74
N VAL A 34 -6.67 -5.70 6.62
CA VAL A 34 -5.82 -6.01 5.48
C VAL A 34 -6.08 -5.04 4.34
N LEU A 35 -5.01 -4.39 3.87
CA LEU A 35 -4.99 -3.60 2.64
C LEU A 35 -4.27 -4.36 1.54
N ARG A 36 -5.02 -4.83 0.54
CA ARG A 36 -4.46 -5.42 -0.68
C ARG A 36 -4.23 -4.32 -1.72
N VAL A 37 -2.97 -4.04 -2.02
CA VAL A 37 -2.60 -2.89 -2.87
C VAL A 37 -1.36 -3.21 -3.70
N ARG A 38 -1.32 -2.74 -4.96
CA ARG A 38 -0.11 -2.87 -5.76
C ARG A 38 1.00 -2.02 -5.17
N LEU A 39 2.21 -2.58 -5.19
CA LEU A 39 3.39 -1.93 -4.63
C LEU A 39 3.58 -0.50 -5.18
N GLN A 40 3.42 -0.30 -6.49
CA GLN A 40 3.58 1.00 -7.16
C GLN A 40 2.65 2.10 -6.64
N GLU A 41 1.53 1.73 -6.03
CA GLU A 41 0.55 2.68 -5.50
C GLU A 41 0.93 3.22 -4.11
N MET A 42 1.95 2.63 -3.48
CA MET A 42 2.41 2.96 -2.14
C MET A 42 3.75 3.72 -2.12
N PHE A 43 4.36 3.97 -3.27
CA PHE A 43 5.59 4.77 -3.34
C PHE A 43 5.39 6.15 -2.70
N GLY A 44 6.44 6.67 -2.07
CA GLY A 44 6.41 7.92 -1.32
C GLY A 44 5.73 7.84 0.05
N LEU A 45 5.05 6.74 0.40
CA LEU A 45 4.44 6.61 1.72
C LEU A 45 5.43 6.04 2.74
N ALA A 46 5.77 6.89 3.70
CA ALA A 46 6.65 6.53 4.81
C ALA A 46 5.93 5.70 5.88
N GLU A 47 4.80 6.20 6.34
CA GLU A 47 4.08 5.65 7.48
C GLU A 47 3.12 4.55 7.04
N THR A 48 3.14 3.40 7.73
CA THR A 48 2.13 2.38 7.53
C THR A 48 0.76 2.94 7.94
N PRO A 49 -0.29 2.84 7.11
CA PRO A 49 -1.62 3.28 7.48
C PRO A 49 -2.10 2.59 8.77
N THR A 50 -2.82 3.34 9.58
CA THR A 50 -3.46 2.87 10.81
C THR A 50 -4.95 3.18 10.78
N VAL A 51 -5.72 2.42 11.56
CA VAL A 51 -7.15 2.67 11.82
C VAL A 51 -7.39 2.75 13.33
N CYS A 52 -8.64 2.99 13.73
CA CYS A 52 -9.02 3.16 15.13
C CYS A 52 -8.18 4.24 15.83
N ASP A 53 -8.10 5.44 15.23
CA ASP A 53 -7.31 6.57 15.73
C ASP A 53 -5.84 6.22 16.02
N GLY A 54 -5.21 5.44 15.12
CA GLY A 54 -3.79 5.08 15.24
C GLY A 54 -3.50 3.83 16.07
N MET A 55 -4.52 3.24 16.71
CA MET A 55 -4.32 2.10 17.61
C MET A 55 -4.05 0.77 16.87
N VAL A 56 -4.50 0.64 15.62
CA VAL A 56 -4.38 -0.61 14.87
C VAL A 56 -3.66 -0.37 13.55
N THR A 57 -2.49 -0.97 13.41
CA THR A 57 -1.70 -0.93 12.16
C THR A 57 -2.29 -1.86 11.10
N VAL A 58 -2.49 -1.33 9.90
CA VAL A 58 -2.99 -2.08 8.76
C VAL A 58 -1.91 -3.05 8.24
N SER A 59 -2.27 -4.31 8.03
CA SER A 59 -1.43 -5.28 7.32
C SER A 59 -1.51 -5.01 5.82
N ILE A 60 -0.39 -4.60 5.22
CA ILE A 60 -0.31 -4.28 3.80
C ILE A 60 0.13 -5.53 3.04
N HIS A 61 -0.76 -6.04 2.20
CA HIS A 61 -0.44 -7.08 1.23
C HIS A 61 -0.04 -6.40 -0.07
N LEU A 62 1.27 -6.17 -0.22
CA LEU A 62 1.85 -5.57 -1.42
C LEU A 62 1.75 -6.57 -2.58
N LEU A 63 1.21 -6.11 -3.70
CA LEU A 63 0.93 -6.93 -4.87
C LEU A 63 1.79 -6.54 -6.07
N SER A 64 2.10 -7.54 -6.90
CA SER A 64 2.64 -7.35 -8.25
C SER A 64 1.60 -6.73 -9.20
N PRO A 65 1.99 -6.28 -10.40
CA PRO A 65 1.05 -5.83 -11.42
C PRO A 65 -0.05 -6.84 -11.75
N ALA A 66 0.24 -8.14 -11.64
CA ALA A 66 -0.71 -9.23 -11.86
C ALA A 66 -1.56 -9.59 -10.62
N GLN A 67 -1.64 -8.69 -9.61
CA GLN A 67 -2.41 -8.86 -8.38
C GLN A 67 -1.99 -10.05 -7.51
N ARG A 68 -0.75 -10.52 -7.66
CA ARG A 68 -0.17 -11.59 -6.82
C ARG A 68 0.57 -10.99 -5.63
N PRO A 69 0.41 -11.51 -4.40
CA PRO A 69 1.19 -11.06 -3.25
C PRO A 69 2.69 -11.22 -3.50
N VAL A 70 3.45 -10.18 -3.15
CA VAL A 70 4.93 -10.17 -3.21
C VAL A 70 5.54 -9.94 -1.84
N GLN A 71 4.84 -9.23 -0.96
CA GLN A 71 5.23 -9.01 0.42
C GLN A 71 3.98 -8.75 1.27
N ILE A 72 4.02 -9.19 2.53
CA ILE A 72 3.07 -8.77 3.57
C ILE A 72 3.88 -8.01 4.62
N THR A 73 3.42 -6.82 5.02
CA THR A 73 4.11 -6.02 6.03
C THR A 73 3.16 -5.14 6.85
N GLN A 74 3.50 -4.93 8.12
CA GLN A 74 2.96 -3.85 8.97
C GLN A 74 4.01 -2.76 9.24
N ASP A 75 5.23 -2.92 8.72
CA ASP A 75 6.34 -1.96 8.75
C ASP A 75 6.68 -1.58 7.30
N LEU A 76 5.97 -0.59 6.75
CA LEU A 76 6.15 -0.16 5.37
C LEU A 76 7.49 0.56 5.19
N ALA A 77 7.89 1.37 6.17
CA ALA A 77 9.19 2.04 6.19
C ALA A 77 10.33 1.03 6.10
N GLY A 78 10.32 0.02 6.98
CA GLY A 78 11.33 -1.01 6.96
C GLY A 78 11.31 -1.89 5.70
N PHE A 79 10.15 -2.08 5.07
CA PHE A 79 10.07 -2.71 3.76
C PHE A 79 10.86 -1.93 2.71
N TRP A 80 10.69 -0.60 2.65
CA TRP A 80 11.41 0.24 1.70
C TRP A 80 12.92 0.20 1.92
N ASP A 81 13.36 0.26 3.18
CA ASP A 81 14.79 0.30 3.52
C ASP A 81 15.51 -1.02 3.27
N ARG A 82 14.85 -2.15 3.53
CA ARG A 82 15.55 -3.45 3.63
C ARG A 82 15.15 -4.45 2.56
N THR A 83 13.91 -4.44 2.09
CA THR A 83 13.35 -5.53 1.28
C THR A 83 13.01 -5.10 -0.14
N TYR A 84 12.65 -3.83 -0.35
CA TYR A 84 12.23 -3.33 -1.65
C TYR A 84 13.27 -3.56 -2.75
N ALA A 85 14.56 -3.37 -2.47
CA ALA A 85 15.61 -3.50 -3.48
C ALA A 85 15.65 -4.90 -4.14
N GLU A 86 15.39 -5.96 -3.37
CA GLU A 86 15.35 -7.34 -3.87
C GLU A 86 14.06 -7.60 -4.64
N VAL A 87 12.91 -7.24 -4.06
CA VAL A 87 11.59 -7.34 -4.70
C VAL A 87 11.57 -6.58 -6.04
N ARG A 88 12.19 -5.41 -6.09
CA ARG A 88 12.34 -4.59 -7.30
C ARG A 88 13.11 -5.33 -8.38
N LYS A 89 14.22 -6.00 -8.06
CA LYS A 89 15.02 -6.75 -9.05
C LYS A 89 14.19 -7.85 -9.70
N GLU A 90 13.45 -8.60 -8.90
CA GLU A 90 12.57 -9.66 -9.38
C GLU A 90 11.44 -9.09 -10.25
N LEU A 91 10.71 -8.10 -9.74
CA LEU A 91 9.55 -7.53 -10.43
C LEU A 91 9.94 -6.77 -11.69
N LYS A 92 11.10 -6.11 -11.72
CA LYS A 92 11.63 -5.47 -12.93
C LYS A 92 11.93 -6.50 -14.02
N GLY A 93 12.42 -7.69 -13.67
CA GLY A 93 12.62 -8.79 -14.60
C GLY A 93 11.31 -9.34 -15.17
N ARG A 94 10.30 -9.59 -14.30
CA ARG A 94 9.00 -10.13 -14.71
C ARG A 94 8.10 -9.10 -15.43
N TYR A 95 8.19 -7.84 -15.04
CA TYR A 95 7.31 -6.75 -15.49
C TYR A 95 8.11 -5.51 -15.93
N PRO A 96 8.93 -5.60 -17.00
CA PRO A 96 9.91 -4.57 -17.36
C PRO A 96 9.30 -3.24 -17.83
N LYS A 97 8.04 -3.25 -18.26
CA LYS A 97 7.34 -2.02 -18.71
C LYS A 97 6.91 -1.13 -17.54
N HIS A 98 6.73 -1.70 -16.35
CA HIS A 98 6.23 -1.00 -15.18
C HIS A 98 7.28 -0.10 -14.51
N TYR A 99 6.78 0.86 -13.72
CA TYR A 99 7.60 1.80 -12.95
C TYR A 99 8.21 1.13 -11.71
N TRP A 100 9.55 1.08 -11.69
CA TRP A 100 10.37 0.45 -10.64
C TRP A 100 11.54 1.36 -10.24
N PRO A 101 11.26 2.46 -9.53
CA PRO A 101 12.25 3.47 -9.13
C PRO A 101 13.35 2.87 -8.26
N GLU A 102 14.53 3.49 -8.26
CA GLU A 102 15.59 3.09 -7.33
C GLU A 102 15.34 3.61 -5.92
N ASN A 103 14.86 4.86 -5.82
CA ASN A 103 14.42 5.45 -4.57
C ASN A 103 12.88 5.37 -4.45
N PRO A 104 12.31 4.44 -3.64
CA PRO A 104 10.87 4.33 -3.46
C PRO A 104 10.29 5.48 -2.61
N TRP A 105 11.12 6.18 -1.83
CA TRP A 105 10.70 7.23 -0.91
C TRP A 105 10.33 8.54 -1.60
N GLU A 106 10.96 8.84 -2.74
CA GLU A 106 10.72 10.05 -3.52
C GLU A 106 9.91 9.78 -4.80
N ALA A 107 9.60 8.52 -5.06
CA ALA A 107 8.93 8.13 -6.27
C ALA A 107 7.44 8.48 -6.25
N GLN A 108 6.96 9.05 -7.34
CA GLN A 108 5.53 9.27 -7.55
C GLN A 108 4.77 7.94 -7.60
N ALA A 109 3.84 7.76 -6.67
CA ALA A 109 2.93 6.62 -6.69
C ALA A 109 2.03 6.65 -7.92
N THR A 110 1.77 5.47 -8.49
CA THR A 110 0.92 5.37 -9.68
C THR A 110 0.10 4.09 -9.70
N ALA A 111 -1.15 4.23 -10.12
CA ALA A 111 -2.01 3.09 -10.44
C ALA A 111 -1.84 2.64 -11.91
N ARG A 112 -1.04 3.34 -12.71
CA ARG A 112 -0.82 3.03 -14.12
C ARG A 112 0.47 2.24 -14.29
N VAL A 113 0.82 1.92 -15.53
CA VAL A 113 2.10 1.24 -15.82
C VAL A 113 3.28 2.15 -15.45
N ARG A 114 3.15 3.46 -15.66
CA ARG A 114 4.11 4.53 -15.29
C ARG A 114 3.34 5.77 -14.82
N PRO A 115 3.94 6.64 -13.98
CA PRO A 115 3.35 7.94 -13.69
C PRO A 115 3.23 8.79 -14.96
N GLU A 116 2.27 9.71 -14.99
CA GLU A 116 2.29 10.79 -15.99
C GLU A 116 3.46 11.71 -15.64
N LEU A 117 4.29 12.02 -16.64
CA LEU A 117 5.25 13.11 -16.52
C LEU A 117 4.41 14.39 -16.56
N ASP A 118 4.49 15.21 -15.53
CA ASP A 118 4.01 16.60 -15.60
C ASP A 118 4.78 17.38 -16.68
#